data_AF-A0A1X0XIJ5-F1
#
_entry.id   AF-A0A1X0XIJ5-F1
#
_cell.length_a   1.000
_cell.length_b   1.000
_cell.length_c   1.000
_cell.angle_alpha   90.00
_cell.angle_beta   90.00
_cell.angle_gamma   90.00
#
_symmetry.space_group_name_H-M   'P 1'
#
loop_
_entity.id
_entity.type
_entity.pdbx_description
1 polymer ?
#
loop_
_entity_poly.entity_id
_entity_poly.type
_entity_poly.pdbx_seq_one_letter_code
_entity_poly.pdbx_strand_id
1 'polypeptide(L)'
;MAFSGVTLSVHYTWRLSEPIREQLRLAHELREELVVIRLAYEADLQAIWSSFPAVAAAEERIAHAQAAWTAALESAKASRGQSERGVRRSPAETSAMSALREARQQRRAAITEVRAQAAGPRAVRTAAFNAAQRALYRPYVQERGLFWCTFNDVVAQHAGAVKRLRQQRITRPDATLRHHPFDGSGTIAVQLIRRRDDPPRSPAVVAALDGKYHNYFQLPWIDPEVWNQMSASQQRRAGGPQRGRADAAGGAARPAASPTAR
;
A
#
# COMPACT_ATOMS: atom_id res chain seq x y z
N MET A 1 -2.01 62.18 0.32
CA MET A 1 -2.11 61.45 1.61
C MET A 1 -2.28 59.98 1.29
N ALA A 2 -1.23 59.18 1.50
CA ALA A 2 -1.27 57.73 1.30
C ALA A 2 -1.48 57.06 2.66
N PHE A 3 -2.58 56.31 2.81
CA PHE A 3 -2.73 55.38 3.93
C PHE A 3 -2.15 54.04 3.48
N SER A 4 -0.95 53.72 3.99
CA SER A 4 -0.42 52.36 3.96
C SER A 4 -1.26 51.50 4.90
N GLY A 5 -2.17 50.72 4.33
CA GLY A 5 -2.79 49.60 5.02
C GLY A 5 -1.75 48.48 5.17
N VAL A 6 -1.17 48.34 6.35
CA VAL A 6 -0.39 47.16 6.71
C VAL A 6 -1.38 46.02 6.93
N THR A 7 -1.56 45.16 5.91
CA THR A 7 -2.15 43.84 6.10
C THR A 7 -1.16 43.00 6.91
N LEU A 8 -1.38 42.95 8.22
CA LEU A 8 -0.77 41.94 9.09
C LEU A 8 -1.31 40.58 8.66
N SER A 9 -0.64 39.96 7.68
CA SER A 9 -0.76 38.54 7.41
C SER A 9 -0.27 37.80 8.64
N VAL A 10 -1.20 37.32 9.46
CA VAL A 10 -0.92 36.42 10.57
C VAL A 10 -0.47 35.11 9.94
N HIS A 11 0.85 34.95 9.77
CA HIS A 11 1.46 33.70 9.33
C HIS A 11 1.30 32.65 10.44
N TYR A 12 0.27 31.82 10.36
CA TYR A 12 0.23 30.59 11.14
C TYR A 12 1.24 29.60 10.53
N THR A 13 2.51 29.71 10.88
CA THR A 13 3.45 28.58 10.74
C THR A 13 2.99 27.50 11.71
N TRP A 14 2.15 26.57 11.23
CA TRP A 14 1.80 25.36 11.98
C TRP A 14 3.05 24.49 12.12
N ARG A 15 3.86 24.76 13.15
CA ARG A 15 4.91 23.83 13.57
C ARG A 15 4.20 22.60 14.14
N LEU A 16 4.33 21.46 13.46
CA LEU A 16 3.91 20.17 14.02
C LEU A 16 4.52 20.02 15.41
N SER A 17 3.68 19.75 16.40
CA SER A 17 4.13 19.55 17.77
C SER A 17 5.02 18.31 17.85
N GLU A 18 5.98 18.32 18.76
CA GLU A 18 6.91 17.20 18.93
C GLU A 18 6.21 15.84 19.13
N PRO A 19 5.11 15.74 19.90
CA PRO A 19 4.38 14.49 20.02
C PRO A 19 3.84 13.96 18.67
N ILE A 20 3.40 14.84 17.77
CA ILE A 20 2.88 14.44 16.45
C ILE A 20 4.02 14.01 15.53
N ARG A 21 5.17 14.69 15.57
CA ARG A 21 6.37 14.27 14.83
C ARG A 21 6.84 12.89 15.27
N GLU A 22 6.83 12.65 16.57
CA GLU A 22 7.20 11.35 17.13
C GLU A 22 6.23 10.25 16.68
N GLN A 23 4.92 10.49 16.66
CA GLN A 23 3.96 9.52 16.13
C GLN A 23 4.20 9.20 14.64
N LEU A 24 4.54 10.20 13.82
CA LEU A 24 4.89 9.99 12.41
C LEU A 24 6.17 9.16 12.25
N ARG A 25 7.18 9.42 13.08
CA ARG A 25 8.42 8.66 13.11
C ARG A 25 8.17 7.20 13.51
N LEU A 26 7.41 6.97 14.58
CA LEU A 26 7.02 5.62 15.03
C LEU A 26 6.22 4.86 13.96
N ALA A 27 5.27 5.53 13.29
CA ALA A 27 4.50 4.93 12.22
C ALA A 27 5.37 4.57 11.01
N HIS A 28 6.35 5.41 10.68
CA HIS A 28 7.34 5.14 9.65
C HIS A 28 8.19 3.91 9.99
N GLU A 29 8.81 3.88 11.16
CA GLU A 29 9.66 2.76 11.58
C GLU A 29 8.87 1.43 11.60
N LEU A 30 7.63 1.45 12.08
CA LEU A 30 6.73 0.29 12.02
C LEU A 30 6.54 -0.20 10.58
N ARG A 31 6.35 0.72 9.63
CA ARG A 31 6.20 0.37 8.20
C ARG A 31 7.47 -0.29 7.67
N GLU A 32 8.63 0.23 8.01
CA GLU A 32 9.93 -0.30 7.58
C GLU A 32 10.19 -1.69 8.19
N GLU A 33 9.90 -1.90 9.47
CA GLU A 33 10.02 -3.21 10.11
C GLU A 33 9.07 -4.25 9.49
N LEU A 34 7.83 -3.86 9.16
CA LEU A 34 6.91 -4.74 8.44
C LEU A 34 7.46 -5.14 7.06
N VAL A 35 8.17 -4.24 6.37
CA VAL A 35 8.86 -4.58 5.11
C VAL A 35 9.97 -5.60 5.37
N VAL A 36 10.81 -5.43 6.40
CA VAL A 36 11.86 -6.39 6.75
C VAL A 36 11.28 -7.78 7.02
N ILE A 37 10.28 -7.87 7.90
CA ILE A 37 9.63 -9.14 8.25
C ILE A 37 9.03 -9.80 7.00
N ARG A 38 8.42 -9.01 6.11
CA ARG A 38 7.83 -9.51 4.88
C ARG A 38 8.88 -10.05 3.90
N LEU A 39 10.00 -9.35 3.72
CA LEU A 39 11.08 -9.78 2.84
C LEU A 39 11.73 -11.07 3.35
N ALA A 40 11.98 -11.18 4.66
CA ALA A 40 12.50 -12.40 5.28
C ALA A 40 11.55 -13.59 5.06
N TYR A 41 10.24 -13.39 5.23
CA TYR A 41 9.24 -14.43 4.96
C TYR A 41 9.20 -14.84 3.47
N GLU A 42 9.31 -13.90 2.54
CA GLU A 42 9.37 -14.21 1.11
C GLU A 42 10.63 -15.01 0.75
N ALA A 43 11.78 -14.67 1.35
CA ALA A 43 13.02 -15.43 1.20
C ALA A 43 12.90 -16.86 1.76
N ASP A 44 12.32 -17.03 2.95
CA ASP A 44 12.05 -18.34 3.56
C ASP A 44 11.15 -19.21 2.68
N LEU A 45 10.08 -18.63 2.12
CA LEU A 45 9.21 -19.36 1.20
C LEU A 45 9.95 -19.75 -0.09
N GLN A 46 10.78 -18.85 -0.61
CA GLN A 46 11.59 -19.14 -1.78
C GLN A 46 12.56 -20.29 -1.50
N ALA A 47 13.25 -20.29 -0.37
CA ALA A 47 14.14 -21.37 0.05
C ALA A 47 13.42 -22.72 0.15
N ILE A 48 12.19 -22.75 0.69
CA ILE A 48 11.36 -23.97 0.72
C ILE A 48 11.05 -24.45 -0.70
N TRP A 49 10.71 -23.56 -1.63
CA TRP A 49 10.40 -23.99 -3.00
C TRP A 49 11.65 -24.46 -3.73
N SER A 50 12.76 -23.76 -3.61
CA SER A 50 14.02 -24.10 -4.27
C SER A 50 14.70 -25.34 -3.65
N SER A 51 14.28 -25.82 -2.47
CA SER A 51 14.76 -27.11 -1.95
C SER A 51 14.23 -28.32 -2.72
N PHE A 52 13.18 -28.15 -3.54
CA PHE A 52 12.67 -29.21 -4.41
C PHE A 52 13.35 -29.15 -5.79
N PRO A 53 14.10 -30.19 -6.20
CA PRO A 53 14.91 -30.13 -7.43
C PRO A 53 14.11 -29.80 -8.71
N ALA A 54 12.90 -30.35 -8.84
CA ALA A 54 12.03 -30.06 -9.99
C ALA A 54 11.60 -28.59 -10.06
N VAL A 55 11.37 -27.95 -8.91
CA VAL A 55 11.02 -26.54 -8.82
C VAL A 55 12.25 -25.67 -9.09
N ALA A 56 13.41 -26.01 -8.51
CA ALA A 56 14.67 -25.31 -8.78
C ALA A 56 15.05 -25.34 -10.26
N ALA A 57 14.99 -26.50 -10.91
CA ALA A 57 15.23 -26.62 -12.35
C ALA A 57 14.25 -25.79 -13.20
N ALA A 58 12.98 -25.71 -12.78
CA ALA A 58 12.00 -24.86 -13.46
C ALA A 58 12.28 -23.36 -13.25
N GLU A 59 12.82 -22.97 -12.10
CA GLU A 59 13.24 -21.59 -11.81
C GLU A 59 14.44 -21.17 -12.66
N GLU A 60 15.43 -22.05 -12.84
CA GLU A 60 16.55 -21.85 -13.76
C GLU A 60 16.07 -21.66 -15.21
N ARG A 61 15.12 -22.49 -15.67
CA ARG A 61 14.52 -22.33 -17.01
C ARG A 61 13.81 -20.99 -17.17
N ILE A 62 13.12 -20.51 -16.14
CA ILE A 62 12.50 -19.17 -16.17
C ILE A 62 13.59 -18.10 -16.27
N ALA A 63 14.67 -18.20 -15.50
CA ALA A 63 15.77 -17.23 -15.55
C ALA A 63 16.39 -17.17 -16.96
N HIS A 64 16.69 -18.33 -17.56
CA HIS A 64 17.19 -18.43 -18.94
C HIS A 64 16.21 -17.86 -19.97
N ALA A 65 14.93 -18.24 -19.90
CA ALA A 65 13.91 -17.75 -20.83
C ALA A 65 13.66 -16.24 -20.68
N GLN A 66 13.74 -15.71 -19.45
CA GLN A 66 13.61 -14.28 -19.18
C GLN A 66 14.81 -13.50 -19.75
N ALA A 67 16.03 -14.02 -19.60
CA ALA A 67 17.22 -13.43 -20.22
C ALA A 67 17.11 -13.41 -21.75
N ALA A 68 16.68 -14.52 -22.36
CA ALA A 68 16.45 -14.61 -23.80
C ALA A 68 15.37 -13.63 -24.29
N TRP A 69 14.28 -13.47 -23.53
CA TRP A 69 13.23 -12.50 -23.84
C TRP A 69 13.74 -11.05 -23.76
N THR A 70 14.49 -10.69 -22.72
CA THR A 70 15.10 -9.36 -22.61
C THR A 70 16.08 -9.10 -23.75
N ALA A 71 16.92 -10.08 -24.11
CA ALA A 71 17.84 -9.96 -25.25
C ALA A 71 17.09 -9.78 -26.58
N ALA A 72 16.00 -10.51 -26.80
CA ALA A 72 15.15 -10.36 -27.99
C ALA A 72 14.48 -8.98 -28.05
N LEU A 73 14.05 -8.42 -26.91
CA LEU A 73 13.49 -7.06 -26.83
C LEU A 73 14.52 -5.99 -27.18
N GLU A 74 15.73 -6.08 -26.64
CA GLU A 74 16.80 -5.12 -26.95
C GLU A 74 17.23 -5.21 -28.42
N SER A 75 17.36 -6.43 -28.96
CA SER A 75 17.68 -6.64 -30.38
C SER A 75 16.57 -6.10 -31.30
N ALA A 76 15.29 -6.33 -30.95
CA ALA A 76 14.16 -5.77 -31.69
C ALA A 76 14.09 -4.24 -31.60
N LYS A 77 14.47 -3.63 -30.47
CA LYS A 77 14.56 -2.18 -30.33
C LYS A 77 15.63 -1.60 -31.25
N ALA A 78 16.80 -2.24 -31.35
CA ALA A 78 17.87 -1.85 -32.26
C ALA A 78 17.42 -1.91 -33.73
N SER A 79 16.75 -2.99 -34.15
CA SER A 79 16.27 -3.15 -35.53
C SER A 79 15.09 -2.24 -35.88
N ARG A 80 14.23 -1.90 -34.92
CA ARG A 80 13.11 -0.97 -35.13
C ARG A 80 13.55 0.48 -35.26
N GLY A 81 14.66 0.88 -34.61
CA GLY A 81 15.25 2.20 -34.82
C GLY A 81 15.76 2.42 -36.26
N GLN A 82 15.90 1.34 -37.04
CA GLN A 82 16.41 1.37 -38.42
C GLN A 82 15.31 1.16 -39.49
N SER A 83 14.05 0.95 -39.10
CA SER A 83 12.98 0.57 -40.06
C SER A 83 11.73 1.44 -39.90
N GLU A 84 11.32 2.11 -40.98
CA GLU A 84 10.15 3.00 -41.02
C GLU A 84 8.79 2.26 -40.97
N ARG A 85 8.77 0.92 -41.11
CA ARG A 85 7.53 0.12 -41.16
C ARG A 85 7.23 -0.59 -39.84
N GLY A 86 6.28 -0.02 -39.10
CA GLY A 86 5.30 -0.67 -38.20
C GLY A 86 5.65 -1.99 -37.49
N VAL A 87 5.98 -1.87 -36.20
CA VAL A 87 5.52 -2.60 -34.98
C VAL A 87 4.95 -4.05 -35.10
N ARG A 88 5.52 -4.95 -35.89
CA ARG A 88 5.26 -6.40 -35.69
C ARG A 88 6.36 -7.01 -34.83
N ARG A 89 5.97 -7.87 -33.87
CA ARG A 89 6.95 -8.66 -33.10
C ARG A 89 7.74 -9.54 -34.05
N SER A 90 9.04 -9.57 -33.87
CA SER A 90 9.93 -10.47 -34.58
C SER A 90 9.62 -11.94 -34.24
N PRO A 91 10.00 -12.89 -35.10
CA PRO A 91 9.95 -14.31 -34.77
C PRO A 91 10.74 -14.64 -33.49
N ALA A 92 11.87 -13.97 -33.27
CA ALA A 92 12.69 -14.12 -32.06
C ALA A 92 11.94 -13.67 -30.78
N GLU A 93 11.28 -12.51 -30.82
CA GLU A 93 10.42 -12.07 -29.71
C GLU A 93 9.28 -13.08 -29.45
N THR A 94 8.61 -13.55 -30.50
CA THR A 94 7.48 -14.48 -30.35
C THR A 94 7.93 -15.81 -29.74
N SER A 95 9.06 -16.35 -30.20
CA SER A 95 9.66 -17.59 -29.67
C SER A 95 10.09 -17.43 -28.21
N ALA A 96 10.83 -16.37 -27.87
CA ALA A 96 11.28 -16.12 -26.51
C ALA A 96 10.12 -15.89 -25.52
N MET A 97 9.06 -15.21 -25.96
CA MET A 97 7.84 -15.08 -25.14
C MET A 97 7.15 -16.43 -24.93
N SER A 98 7.08 -17.29 -25.95
CA SER A 98 6.51 -18.63 -25.84
C SER A 98 7.30 -19.49 -24.85
N ALA A 99 8.62 -19.52 -24.97
CA ALA A 99 9.52 -20.23 -24.06
C ALA A 99 9.37 -19.74 -22.61
N LEU A 100 9.24 -18.43 -22.39
CA LEU A 100 9.00 -17.86 -21.06
C LEU A 100 7.65 -18.29 -20.46
N ARG A 101 6.59 -18.34 -21.29
CA ARG A 101 5.26 -18.82 -20.86
C ARG A 101 5.31 -20.31 -20.49
N GLU A 102 6.00 -21.11 -21.29
CA GLU A 102 6.18 -22.53 -21.04
C GLU A 102 6.97 -22.79 -19.75
N ALA A 103 8.10 -22.10 -19.56
CA ALA A 103 8.89 -22.21 -18.33
C ALA A 103 8.07 -21.85 -17.07
N ARG A 104 7.22 -20.81 -17.16
CA ARG A 104 6.27 -20.46 -16.08
C ARG A 104 5.22 -21.54 -15.85
N GLN A 105 4.75 -22.20 -16.90
CA GLN A 105 3.81 -23.32 -16.78
C GLN A 105 4.47 -24.52 -16.10
N GLN A 106 5.69 -24.87 -16.49
CA GLN A 106 6.47 -25.95 -15.88
C GLN A 106 6.71 -25.70 -14.38
N ARG A 107 7.05 -24.46 -13.99
CA ARG A 107 7.17 -24.12 -12.56
C ARG A 107 5.85 -24.30 -11.80
N ARG A 108 4.71 -23.90 -12.39
CA ARG A 108 3.40 -24.09 -11.76
C ARG A 108 3.04 -25.57 -11.59
N ALA A 109 3.37 -26.39 -12.59
CA ALA A 109 3.21 -27.85 -12.51
C ALA A 109 4.08 -28.45 -11.41
N ALA A 110 5.39 -28.16 -11.40
CA ALA A 110 6.31 -28.64 -10.38
C ALA A 110 5.88 -28.24 -8.96
N ILE A 111 5.46 -26.99 -8.75
CA ILE A 111 4.93 -26.54 -7.45
C ILE A 111 3.66 -27.30 -7.05
N THR A 112 2.80 -27.66 -8.02
CA THR A 112 1.56 -28.39 -7.76
C THR A 112 1.85 -29.80 -7.27
N GLU A 113 2.84 -30.47 -7.87
CA GLU A 113 3.28 -31.82 -7.48
C GLU A 113 3.84 -31.86 -6.06
N VAL A 114 4.68 -30.89 -5.68
CA VAL A 114 5.32 -30.87 -4.35
C VAL A 114 4.50 -30.12 -3.28
N ARG A 115 3.31 -29.60 -3.62
CA ARG A 115 2.53 -28.72 -2.74
C ARG A 115 2.21 -29.35 -1.38
N ALA A 116 1.86 -30.63 -1.37
CA ALA A 116 1.51 -31.35 -0.15
C ALA A 116 2.74 -31.54 0.75
N GLN A 117 3.89 -31.89 0.16
CA GLN A 117 5.16 -32.05 0.88
C GLN A 117 5.65 -30.73 1.49
N ALA A 118 5.47 -29.62 0.76
CA ALA A 118 5.82 -28.29 1.25
C ALA A 118 4.86 -27.70 2.29
N ALA A 119 3.69 -28.32 2.53
CA ALA A 119 2.63 -27.72 3.36
C ALA A 119 3.07 -27.49 4.81
N GLY A 120 3.73 -28.48 5.43
CA GLY A 120 4.23 -28.39 6.81
C GLY A 120 5.25 -27.27 7.00
N PRO A 121 6.40 -27.28 6.29
CA PRO A 121 7.40 -26.22 6.36
C PRO A 121 6.81 -24.83 6.10
N ARG A 122 5.90 -24.70 5.12
CA ARG A 122 5.23 -23.42 4.84
C ARG A 122 4.34 -22.95 5.97
N ALA A 123 3.61 -23.85 6.62
CA ALA A 123 2.77 -23.51 7.77
C ALA A 123 3.62 -22.99 8.93
N VAL A 124 4.77 -23.62 9.20
CA VAL A 124 5.75 -23.16 10.21
C VAL A 124 6.23 -21.75 9.90
N ARG A 125 6.65 -21.47 8.66
CA ARG A 125 7.11 -20.12 8.26
C ARG A 125 5.99 -19.09 8.30
N THR A 126 4.78 -19.47 7.94
CA THR A 126 3.60 -18.59 8.03
C THR A 126 3.27 -18.24 9.49
N ALA A 127 3.36 -19.23 10.39
CA ALA A 127 3.16 -19.01 11.82
C ALA A 127 4.24 -18.08 12.41
N ALA A 128 5.51 -18.30 12.04
CA ALA A 128 6.62 -17.44 12.46
C ALA A 128 6.46 -15.99 11.96
N PHE A 129 6.07 -15.81 10.69
CA PHE A 129 5.75 -14.48 10.12
C PHE A 129 4.64 -13.78 10.91
N ASN A 130 3.53 -14.47 11.18
CA ASN A 130 2.42 -13.91 11.94
C ASN A 130 2.83 -13.58 13.38
N ALA A 131 3.67 -14.40 14.01
CA ALA A 131 4.19 -14.16 15.34
C ALA A 131 5.10 -12.93 15.39
N ALA A 132 6.02 -12.79 14.42
CA ALA A 132 6.90 -11.63 14.30
C ALA A 132 6.10 -10.33 14.10
N GLN A 133 5.09 -10.34 13.23
CA GLN A 133 4.22 -9.19 13.03
C GLN A 133 3.43 -8.82 14.31
N ARG A 134 2.90 -9.82 15.03
CA ARG A 134 2.21 -9.59 16.31
C ARG A 134 3.14 -9.08 17.40
N ALA A 135 4.41 -9.51 17.40
CA ALA A 135 5.40 -9.10 18.38
C ALA A 135 5.69 -7.59 18.31
N LEU A 136 5.46 -6.93 17.17
CA LEU A 136 5.61 -5.48 17.01
C LEU A 136 4.64 -4.65 17.87
N TYR A 137 3.52 -5.24 18.30
CA TYR A 137 2.49 -4.50 19.01
C TYR A 137 2.99 -3.88 20.32
N ARG A 138 3.62 -4.69 21.17
CA ARG A 138 4.09 -4.28 22.49
C ARG A 138 5.14 -3.14 22.41
N PRO A 139 6.25 -3.28 21.67
CA PRO A 139 7.27 -2.24 21.63
C PRO A 139 6.73 -0.93 21.05
N TYR A 140 5.90 -0.98 20.01
CA TYR A 140 5.37 0.24 19.40
C TYR A 140 4.25 0.88 20.22
N VAL A 141 3.22 0.12 20.62
CA VAL A 141 2.01 0.68 21.24
C VAL A 141 2.14 0.84 22.74
N GLN A 142 2.71 -0.14 23.45
CA GLN A 142 2.75 -0.14 24.92
C GLN A 142 4.00 0.56 25.47
N GLU A 143 5.15 0.38 24.83
CA GLU A 143 6.43 0.89 25.35
C GLU A 143 6.79 2.26 24.77
N ARG A 144 6.58 2.46 23.46
CA ARG A 144 6.90 3.70 22.75
C ARG A 144 5.72 4.64 22.55
N GLY A 145 4.50 4.21 22.91
CA GLY A 145 3.30 5.05 22.91
C GLY A 145 2.75 5.39 21.52
N LEU A 146 3.01 4.58 20.49
CA LEU A 146 2.31 4.69 19.21
C LEU A 146 0.81 4.50 19.42
N PHE A 147 -0.01 5.38 18.86
CA PHE A 147 -1.45 5.22 18.95
C PHE A 147 -1.91 3.90 18.34
N TRP A 148 -2.73 3.16 19.08
CA TRP A 148 -3.29 1.87 18.67
C TRP A 148 -3.97 1.91 17.29
N CYS A 149 -4.75 2.97 17.01
CA CYS A 149 -5.37 3.17 15.71
C CYS A 149 -4.35 3.39 14.59
N THR A 150 -3.26 4.11 14.87
CA THR A 150 -2.17 4.33 13.90
C THR A 150 -1.44 3.02 13.61
N PHE A 151 -1.16 2.21 14.64
CA PHE A 151 -0.60 0.87 14.45
C PHE A 151 -1.46 0.02 13.49
N ASN A 152 -2.77 -0.04 13.74
CA ASN A 152 -3.68 -0.83 12.91
C ASN A 152 -3.79 -0.29 11.48
N ASP A 153 -3.81 1.04 11.31
CA ASP A 153 -3.84 1.66 9.99
C ASP A 153 -2.57 1.35 9.20
N VAL A 154 -1.39 1.45 9.81
CA VAL A 154 -0.11 1.09 9.18
C VAL A 154 -0.09 -0.39 8.77
N VAL A 155 -0.55 -1.30 9.64
CA VAL A 155 -0.66 -2.73 9.33
C VAL A 155 -1.61 -2.97 8.14
N ALA A 156 -2.75 -2.28 8.10
CA ALA A 156 -3.72 -2.39 7.00
C ALA A 156 -3.16 -1.84 5.69
N GLN A 157 -2.49 -0.68 5.73
CA GLN A 157 -1.80 -0.09 4.58
C GLN A 157 -0.72 -1.03 4.03
N HIS A 158 0.07 -1.67 4.91
CA HIS A 158 1.06 -2.66 4.53
C HIS A 158 0.42 -3.87 3.83
N ALA A 159 -0.67 -4.43 4.39
CA ALA A 159 -1.40 -5.52 3.74
C ALA A 159 -1.93 -5.11 2.35
N GLY A 160 -2.42 -3.87 2.22
CA GLY A 160 -2.80 -3.27 0.93
C GLY A 160 -1.62 -3.15 -0.05
N ALA A 161 -0.45 -2.74 0.43
CA ALA A 161 0.78 -2.66 -0.37
C ALA A 161 1.22 -4.04 -0.87
N VAL A 162 1.20 -5.07 -0.01
CA VAL A 162 1.48 -6.45 -0.41
C VAL A 162 0.50 -6.95 -1.46
N LYS A 163 -0.80 -6.63 -1.34
CA LYS A 163 -1.80 -6.98 -2.35
C LYS A 163 -1.51 -6.31 -3.69
N ARG A 164 -1.19 -5.01 -3.69
CA ARG A 164 -0.81 -4.27 -4.91
C ARG A 164 0.45 -4.85 -5.53
N LEU A 165 1.45 -5.21 -4.72
CA LEU A 165 2.67 -5.83 -5.20
C LEU A 165 2.41 -7.16 -5.90
N ARG A 166 1.56 -8.02 -5.33
CA ARG A 166 1.16 -9.28 -5.98
C ARG A 166 0.52 -9.04 -7.35
N GLN A 167 -0.33 -8.02 -7.48
CA GLN A 167 -0.91 -7.64 -8.77
C GLN A 167 0.15 -7.10 -9.73
N GLN A 168 1.09 -6.28 -9.24
CA GLN A 168 2.21 -5.78 -10.05
C GLN A 168 3.11 -6.91 -10.54
N ARG A 169 3.33 -7.97 -9.76
CA ARG A 169 4.13 -9.14 -10.15
C ARG A 169 3.57 -9.93 -11.33
N ILE A 170 2.31 -9.71 -11.71
CA ILE A 170 1.74 -10.26 -12.96
C ILE A 170 2.40 -9.63 -14.18
N THR A 171 2.71 -8.32 -14.13
CA THR A 171 3.31 -7.56 -15.23
C THR A 171 4.79 -7.29 -15.05
N ARG A 172 5.27 -7.16 -13.81
CA ARG A 172 6.65 -6.90 -13.40
C ARG A 172 7.10 -7.93 -12.36
N PRO A 173 7.57 -9.12 -12.78
CA PRO A 173 7.89 -10.24 -11.89
C PRO A 173 8.94 -9.91 -10.81
N ASP A 174 9.82 -8.96 -11.09
CA ASP A 174 10.90 -8.44 -10.25
C ASP A 174 10.45 -7.41 -9.21
N ALA A 175 9.18 -7.00 -9.23
CA ALA A 175 8.67 -6.04 -8.26
C ALA A 175 8.84 -6.57 -6.83
N THR A 176 9.42 -5.75 -5.96
CA THR A 176 9.62 -6.04 -4.54
C THR A 176 9.16 -4.89 -3.67
N LEU A 177 8.88 -5.16 -2.39
CA LEU A 177 8.71 -4.10 -1.40
C LEU A 177 10.03 -3.36 -1.25
N ARG A 178 9.94 -2.06 -1.01
CA ARG A 178 11.10 -1.19 -0.87
C ARG A 178 11.00 -0.44 0.44
N HIS A 179 12.17 -0.22 1.03
CA HIS A 179 12.32 0.73 2.10
C HIS A 179 12.20 2.14 1.56
N HIS A 180 11.65 3.04 2.38
CA HIS A 180 11.54 4.45 2.04
C HIS A 180 12.29 5.28 3.08
N PRO A 181 12.95 6.39 2.69
CA PRO A 181 13.48 7.33 3.66
C PRO A 181 12.34 8.03 4.39
N PHE A 182 12.56 8.40 5.66
CA PHE A 182 11.63 9.24 6.39
C PHE A 182 11.70 10.68 5.86
N ASP A 183 10.57 11.18 5.36
CA ASP A 183 10.45 12.53 4.81
C ASP A 183 9.63 13.47 5.70
N GLY A 184 9.25 13.02 6.91
CA GLY A 184 8.41 13.77 7.83
C GLY A 184 6.93 13.75 7.49
N SER A 185 6.50 13.08 6.43
CA SER A 185 5.11 12.96 6.02
C SER A 185 4.48 11.63 6.47
N GLY A 186 3.15 11.61 6.64
CA GLY A 186 2.42 10.39 6.96
C GLY A 186 1.00 10.63 7.43
N THR A 187 0.37 9.55 7.88
CA THR A 187 -1.00 9.56 8.40
C THR A 187 -0.98 9.07 9.84
N ILE A 188 -1.63 9.81 10.73
CA ILE A 188 -1.91 9.37 12.09
C ILE A 188 -3.40 9.05 12.19
N ALA A 189 -3.71 7.86 12.68
CA ALA A 189 -5.07 7.46 13.00
C ALA A 189 -5.26 7.44 14.52
N VAL A 190 -6.32 8.08 14.99
CA VAL A 190 -6.67 8.18 16.41
C VAL A 190 -8.07 7.63 16.66
N GLN A 191 -8.25 6.92 17.78
CA GLN A 191 -9.58 6.49 18.22
C GLN A 191 -10.27 7.65 18.94
N LEU A 192 -11.43 8.04 18.43
CA LEU A 192 -12.27 9.01 19.11
C LEU A 192 -13.34 8.28 19.94
N ILE A 193 -13.06 8.07 21.22
CA ILE A 193 -14.04 7.52 22.17
C ILE A 193 -15.05 8.64 22.50
N ARG A 194 -16.34 8.40 22.21
CA ARG A 194 -17.43 9.27 22.65
C ARG A 194 -17.72 9.00 24.12
N ARG A 195 -17.86 10.06 24.92
CA ARG A 195 -18.61 9.98 26.17
C ARG A 195 -20.11 10.10 25.86
N ARG A 196 -20.97 9.57 26.73
CA ARG A 196 -22.43 9.51 26.55
C ARG A 196 -23.05 10.85 26.18
N ASP A 197 -22.45 11.95 26.65
CA ASP A 197 -22.95 13.32 26.51
C ASP A 197 -22.25 14.12 25.39
N ASP A 198 -21.39 13.48 24.58
CA ASP A 198 -20.70 14.17 23.48
C ASP A 198 -21.66 14.46 22.32
N PRO A 199 -21.67 15.70 21.78
CA PRO A 199 -22.55 16.07 20.68
C PRO A 199 -22.28 15.21 19.43
N PRO A 200 -23.31 14.91 18.62
CA PRO A 200 -23.15 14.16 17.38
C PRO A 200 -22.18 14.87 16.42
N ARG A 201 -21.34 14.10 15.73
CA ARG A 201 -20.36 14.64 14.75
C ARG A 201 -21.10 15.12 13.51
N SER A 202 -21.52 16.38 13.52
CA SER A 202 -21.92 17.09 12.32
C SER A 202 -20.67 17.74 11.68
N PRO A 203 -20.67 17.98 10.36
CA PRO A 203 -19.59 18.73 9.71
C PRO A 203 -19.30 20.07 10.39
N ALA A 204 -20.33 20.75 10.92
CA ALA A 204 -20.18 22.00 11.66
C ALA A 204 -19.45 21.83 13.00
N VAL A 205 -19.73 20.74 13.75
CA VAL A 205 -19.08 20.44 15.04
C VAL A 205 -17.61 20.02 14.88
N VAL A 206 -17.27 19.43 13.73
CA VAL A 206 -15.90 19.05 13.38
C VAL A 206 -15.09 20.25 12.85
N ALA A 207 -15.74 21.20 12.18
CA ALA A 207 -15.11 22.40 11.63
C ALA A 207 -14.96 23.56 12.64
N ALA A 208 -15.58 23.47 13.82
CA ALA A 208 -15.48 24.47 14.88
C ALA A 208 -14.05 24.53 15.44
N LEU A 209 -13.40 25.69 15.28
CA LEU A 209 -11.99 25.92 15.65
C LEU A 209 -11.75 25.87 17.17
N ASP A 210 -12.79 26.15 17.96
CA ASP A 210 -12.83 26.07 19.42
C ASP A 210 -13.46 24.76 19.93
N GLY A 211 -13.89 23.89 19.02
CA GLY A 211 -14.60 22.66 19.35
C GLY A 211 -13.69 21.59 19.93
N LYS A 212 -14.26 20.68 20.73
CA LYS A 212 -13.59 19.45 21.21
C LYS A 212 -12.92 18.66 20.08
N TYR A 213 -13.40 18.82 18.84
CA TYR A 213 -12.93 18.11 17.66
C TYR A 213 -12.01 18.92 16.72
N HIS A 214 -11.58 20.13 17.10
CA HIS A 214 -10.79 21.04 16.23
C HIS A 214 -9.45 20.44 15.74
N ASN A 215 -8.85 19.52 16.48
CA ASN A 215 -7.61 18.83 16.11
C ASN A 215 -7.83 17.53 15.31
N TYR A 216 -9.06 17.19 14.96
CA TYR A 216 -9.43 15.85 14.51
C TYR A 216 -9.87 15.76 13.04
N PHE A 217 -9.71 16.85 12.28
CA PHE A 217 -9.92 16.86 10.84
C PHE A 217 -9.00 17.89 10.18
N GLN A 218 -7.77 17.47 9.88
CA GLN A 218 -6.89 18.25 9.01
C GLN A 218 -6.80 17.53 7.67
N LEU A 219 -7.22 18.23 6.62
CA LEU A 219 -7.00 17.89 5.22
C LEU A 219 -5.52 17.49 5.02
N PRO A 220 -5.19 16.62 4.04
CA PRO A 220 -3.79 16.38 3.70
C PRO A 220 -3.11 17.74 3.41
N TRP A 221 -2.10 18.06 4.22
CA TRP A 221 -1.36 19.31 4.13
C TRP A 221 -0.59 19.36 2.81
N ILE A 222 -0.85 20.41 2.03
CA ILE A 222 -0.03 20.86 0.91
C ILE A 222 0.35 22.29 1.27
N ASP A 223 1.64 22.60 1.14
CA ASP A 223 2.15 23.97 1.26
C ASP A 223 1.27 24.94 0.45
N PRO A 224 0.79 26.06 1.02
CA PRO A 224 -0.09 27.00 0.33
C PRO A 224 0.45 27.55 -0.98
N GLU A 225 1.78 27.77 -1.09
CA GLU A 225 2.39 28.19 -2.35
C GLU A 225 2.31 27.08 -3.39
N VAL A 226 2.56 25.84 -2.97
CA VAL A 226 2.44 24.66 -3.82
C VAL A 226 0.98 24.41 -4.21
N TRP A 227 0.03 24.58 -3.30
CA TRP A 227 -1.41 24.44 -3.56
C TRP A 227 -1.90 25.46 -4.60
N ASN A 228 -1.44 26.70 -4.51
CA ASN A 228 -1.77 27.76 -5.46
C ASN A 228 -1.10 27.55 -6.83
N GLN A 229 0.01 26.81 -6.87
CA GLN A 229 0.68 26.39 -8.11
C GLN A 229 0.07 25.11 -8.71
N MET A 230 -0.76 24.38 -7.98
CA MET A 230 -1.43 23.18 -8.48
C MET A 230 -2.57 23.53 -9.43
N SER A 231 -2.68 22.75 -10.50
CA SER A 231 -3.88 22.77 -11.36
C SER A 231 -5.12 22.26 -10.61
N ALA A 232 -6.30 22.67 -11.08
CA ALA A 232 -7.58 22.25 -10.51
C ALA A 232 -7.78 20.71 -10.48
N SER A 233 -7.06 19.93 -11.29
CA SER A 233 -7.09 18.46 -11.27
C SER A 233 -6.19 17.86 -10.17
N GLN A 234 -5.07 18.51 -9.87
CA GLN A 234 -4.15 18.14 -8.77
C GLN A 234 -4.74 18.51 -7.41
N GLN A 235 -5.36 19.69 -7.31
CA GLN A 235 -6.13 20.10 -6.13
C GLN A 235 -7.29 19.13 -5.84
N ARG A 236 -7.99 18.63 -6.87
CA ARG A 236 -9.05 17.61 -6.71
C ARG A 236 -8.54 16.25 -6.26
N ARG A 237 -7.34 15.84 -6.67
CA ARG A 237 -6.71 14.59 -6.21
C ARG A 237 -6.18 14.67 -4.79
N ALA A 238 -5.70 15.84 -4.39
CA ALA A 238 -5.13 16.02 -3.07
C ALA A 238 -6.14 16.45 -2.01
N GLY A 239 -7.11 17.31 -2.34
CA GLY A 239 -8.17 17.76 -1.42
C GLY A 239 -9.43 16.88 -1.40
N GLY A 240 -9.47 15.81 -2.20
CA GLY A 240 -10.60 14.89 -2.22
C GLY A 240 -10.74 14.14 -0.89
N PRO A 241 -11.94 14.00 -0.30
CA PRO A 241 -12.11 13.26 0.93
C PRO A 241 -11.69 11.81 0.72
N GLN A 242 -10.71 11.30 1.48
CA GLN A 242 -10.56 9.86 1.66
C GLN A 242 -11.75 9.36 2.50
N ARG A 243 -12.88 9.12 1.82
CA ARG A 243 -14.03 8.45 2.40
C ARG A 243 -13.60 7.02 2.76
N GLY A 244 -13.80 6.66 4.02
CA GLY A 244 -14.15 5.29 4.36
C GLY A 244 -15.29 4.85 3.45
N ARG A 245 -15.09 3.73 2.75
CA ARG A 245 -16.13 3.13 1.93
C ARG A 245 -17.18 2.53 2.86
N ALA A 246 -18.26 3.27 3.11
CA ALA A 246 -19.55 2.68 3.44
C ALA A 246 -20.35 2.67 2.14
N ASP A 247 -20.60 1.48 1.61
CA ASP A 247 -21.58 1.30 0.55
C ASP A 247 -22.95 1.74 1.10
N ALA A 248 -23.63 2.63 0.37
CA ALA A 248 -25.06 2.85 0.51
C ALA A 248 -25.60 3.21 -0.87
N ALA A 249 -25.74 2.19 -1.71
CA ALA A 249 -26.76 2.23 -2.74
C ALA A 249 -28.12 2.20 -2.01
N GLY A 250 -28.96 3.17 -2.33
CA GLY A 250 -30.32 3.26 -1.79
C GLY A 250 -31.15 2.03 -2.14
N GLY A 251 -31.82 1.50 -1.14
CA GLY A 251 -32.98 0.63 -1.28
C GLY A 251 -33.99 1.09 -0.23
N ALA A 252 -35.01 1.80 -0.68
CA ALA A 252 -36.04 2.39 0.17
C ALA A 252 -36.71 1.35 1.08
N ALA A 253 -36.90 1.73 2.34
CA ALA A 253 -37.83 1.06 3.23
C ALA A 253 -39.27 1.19 2.66
N ARG A 254 -39.93 0.06 2.43
CA ARG A 254 -41.39 -0.04 2.38
C ARG A 254 -41.92 -0.22 3.81
N PRO A 255 -43.02 0.43 4.20
CA PRO A 255 -43.52 0.39 5.57
C PRO A 255 -44.13 -0.97 5.93
N ALA A 256 -44.08 -1.25 7.23
CA ALA A 256 -44.58 -2.44 7.89
C ALA A 256 -46.09 -2.66 7.70
N ALA A 257 -46.47 -3.91 7.43
CA ALA A 257 -47.81 -4.42 7.70
C ALA A 257 -47.74 -5.27 8.97
N SER A 258 -48.55 -4.88 9.96
CA SER A 258 -48.73 -5.52 11.26
C SER A 258 -49.35 -6.93 11.15
N PRO A 259 -49.24 -7.75 12.21
CA PRO A 259 -49.52 -9.18 12.15
C PRO A 259 -51.00 -9.48 12.40
N THR A 260 -51.54 -10.45 11.67
CA THR A 260 -52.74 -11.18 12.10
C THR A 260 -52.39 -12.66 12.19
N ALA A 261 -52.47 -13.16 13.41
CA ALA A 261 -52.49 -14.57 13.74
C ALA A 261 -53.82 -15.20 13.29
N ARG A 262 -53.74 -16.35 12.63
CA ARG A 262 -54.32 -17.63 13.09
C ARG A 262 -53.78 -18.76 12.23
#